data_AF-A0A953CJ24-F1
#
_entry.id   AF-A0A953CJ24-F1
#
_cell.length_a   1.000
_cell.length_b   1.000
_cell.length_c   1.000
_cell.angle_alpha   90.00
_cell.angle_beta   90.00
_cell.angle_gamma   90.00
#
_symmetry.space_group_name_H-M   'P 1'
#
loop_
_entity.id
_entity.type
_entity.pdbx_description
1 polymer ?
#
loop_
_entity_poly.entity_id
_entity_poly.type
_entity_poly.pdbx_seq_one_letter_code
_entity_poly.pdbx_strand_id
1 'polypeptide(L)' 'MGERKLKISDVARDTGLHRNTITLLYQETATRVDLDAINALCKYFSVGVADLFEYVPDDA' A
#
# COMPACT_ATOMS: atom_id res chain seq x y z
N MET A 1 -6.54 4.13 8.29
CA MET A 1 -5.96 5.43 7.88
C MET A 1 -6.95 6.60 8.02
N GLY A 2 -7.70 6.68 9.13
CA GLY A 2 -8.59 7.81 9.43
C GLY A 2 -7.92 8.97 10.18
N GLU A 3 -6.70 8.75 10.70
CA GLU A 3 -6.02 9.69 11.59
C GLU A 3 -4.79 10.37 10.97
N ARG A 4 -4.38 9.95 9.76
CA ARG A 4 -3.36 10.63 8.96
C ARG A 4 -3.97 10.94 7.60
N LYS A 5 -4.33 12.20 7.35
CA LYS A 5 -4.74 12.73 6.02
C LYS A 5 -3.56 12.68 5.03
N LEU A 6 -2.98 11.51 4.82
CA LEU A 6 -1.97 11.29 3.79
C LEU A 6 -2.71 11.26 2.46
N LYS A 7 -2.44 12.25 1.60
CA LYS A 7 -3.00 12.24 0.26
C LYS A 7 -2.27 11.15 -0.52
N ILE A 8 -3.02 10.37 -1.30
CA ILE A 8 -2.47 9.40 -2.25
C ILE A 8 -1.38 10.05 -3.12
N SER A 9 -1.52 11.33 -3.45
CA SER A 9 -0.53 12.11 -4.19
C SER A 9 0.82 12.27 -3.49
N ASP A 10 0.84 12.43 -2.16
CA ASP A 10 2.08 12.57 -1.40
C ASP A 10 2.80 11.23 -1.31
N VAL A 11 2.05 10.16 -1.02
CA VAL A 11 2.58 8.79 -1.03
C VAL A 11 3.17 8.44 -2.40
N ALA A 12 2.46 8.73 -3.50
CA ALA A 12 2.95 8.47 -4.85
C ALA A 12 4.25 9.20 -5.16
N ARG A 13 4.38 10.45 -4.69
CA ARG A 13 5.58 11.26 -4.91
C ARG A 13 6.76 10.75 -4.10
N ASP A 14 6.54 10.39 -2.84
CA ASP A 14 7.60 10.00 -1.92
C ASP A 14 8.03 8.54 -2.10
N THR A 15 7.11 7.64 -2.47
CA THR A 15 7.44 6.23 -2.74
C THR A 15 7.84 5.98 -4.19
N GLY A 16 7.64 6.96 -5.09
CA GLY A 16 7.85 6.80 -6.53
C GLY A 16 6.86 5.85 -7.21
N LEU A 17 5.81 5.42 -6.51
CA LEU A 17 4.82 4.50 -7.05
C LEU A 17 3.80 5.23 -7.90
N HIS A 18 3.29 4.53 -8.91
CA HIS A 18 2.24 5.07 -9.75
C HIS A 18 0.99 5.33 -8.91
N ARG A 19 0.41 6.53 -9.06
CA ARG A 19 -0.77 6.96 -8.30
C ARG A 19 -1.90 5.94 -8.38
N ASN A 20 -2.08 5.31 -9.55
CA ASN A 20 -3.10 4.28 -9.74
C ASN A 20 -2.86 3.05 -8.86
N THR A 21 -1.62 2.60 -8.71
CA THR A 21 -1.25 1.45 -7.86
C THR A 21 -1.58 1.73 -6.40
N ILE A 22 -1.27 2.93 -5.90
CA ILE A 22 -1.60 3.31 -4.53
C ILE A 22 -3.11 3.43 -4.35
N THR A 23 -3.85 3.99 -5.31
CA THR A 23 -5.31 4.02 -5.25
C THR A 23 -5.90 2.61 -5.17
N LEU A 24 -5.43 1.67 -6.00
CA LEU A 24 -5.90 0.29 -6.01
C LEU A 24 -5.58 -0.44 -4.69
N LEU A 25 -4.37 -0.23 -4.15
CA LEU A 25 -3.98 -0.76 -2.83
C LEU A 25 -4.82 -0.16 -1.71
N TYR A 26 -5.08 1.15 -1.76
CA TYR A 26 -5.92 1.85 -0.79
C TYR A 26 -7.38 1.41 -0.84
N GLN A 27 -7.87 1.05 -2.03
CA GLN A 27 -9.20 0.52 -2.25
C GLN A 27 -9.27 -1.01 -2.09
N GLU A 28 -8.17 -1.67 -1.70
CA GLU A 28 -8.10 -3.12 -1.52
C GLU A 28 -8.53 -3.91 -2.77
N THR A 29 -8.38 -3.31 -3.96
CA THR A 29 -8.75 -3.87 -5.27
C THR A 29 -7.52 -4.20 -6.13
N ALA A 30 -6.32 -4.03 -5.59
CA ALA A 30 -5.08 -4.38 -6.27
C ALA A 30 -4.97 -5.90 -6.43
N THR A 31 -4.96 -6.38 -7.68
CA THR A 31 -4.76 -7.80 -8.02
C THR A 31 -3.29 -8.18 -8.19
N ARG A 32 -2.41 -7.18 -8.35
CA ARG A 32 -0.97 -7.36 -8.49
C ARG A 32 -0.26 -6.25 -7.74
N VAL A 33 0.75 -6.63 -6.97
CA VAL A 33 1.70 -5.70 -6.38
C VAL A 33 3.11 -6.26 -6.57
N ASP A 34 4.04 -5.41 -6.99
CA ASP A 34 5.44 -5.79 -7.14
C ASP A 34 6.17 -5.68 -5.79
N LEU A 35 7.17 -6.53 -5.59
CA LEU A 35 7.98 -6.53 -4.36
C LEU A 35 8.64 -5.17 -4.08
N ASP A 36 9.02 -4.45 -5.13
CA ASP A 36 9.59 -3.12 -5.01
C ASP A 36 8.58 -2.12 -4.43
N ALA A 37 7.31 -2.23 -4.83
CA ALA A 37 6.23 -1.42 -4.29
C ALA A 37 5.93 -1.73 -2.82
N ILE A 38 5.92 -3.02 -2.46
CA ILE A 38 5.80 -3.43 -1.05
C ILE A 38 6.95 -2.81 -0.24
N ASN A 39 8.19 -2.97 -0.69
CA ASN A 39 9.37 -2.45 -0.01
C ASN A 39 9.35 -0.92 0.13
N ALA A 40 8.94 -0.20 -0.91
CA ALA A 40 8.79 1.26 -0.88
C ALA A 40 7.75 1.70 0.15
N LEU A 41 6.61 1.01 0.23
CA LEU A 41 5.57 1.28 1.22
C LEU A 41 6.05 0.94 2.64
N CYS A 42 6.67 -0.23 2.85
CA CYS A 42 7.26 -0.61 4.14
C CYS A 42 8.24 0.46 4.65
N LYS A 43 9.14 0.94 3.78
CA LYS A 43 10.10 2.00 4.11
C LYS A 43 9.42 3.33 4.42
N TYR A 44 8.45 3.73 3.61
CA TYR A 44 7.73 5.00 3.77
C TYR A 44 6.94 5.05 5.08
N PHE A 45 6.24 3.97 5.41
CA PHE A 45 5.47 3.86 6.65
C PHE A 45 6.32 3.44 7.85
N SER A 46 7.57 3.00 7.63
CA SER A 46 8.45 2.42 8.65
C SER A 46 7.81 1.25 9.38
N VAL A 47 7.16 0.36 8.61
CA VAL A 47 6.46 -0.84 9.11
C VAL A 47 6.92 -2.09 8.37
N GLY A 48 6.59 -3.26 8.93
CA GLY A 48 6.82 -4.54 8.28
C GLY A 48 5.78 -4.85 7.20
N VAL A 49 6.04 -5.86 6.38
CA VAL A 49 5.08 -6.33 5.36
C VAL A 49 3.77 -6.85 5.98
N ALA A 50 3.83 -7.43 7.18
CA ALA A 50 2.67 -7.95 7.90
C ALA A 50 1.73 -6.84 8.42
N ASP A 51 2.23 -5.61 8.57
CA ASP A 51 1.39 -4.43 8.87
C ASP A 51 0.68 -3.88 7.62
N LEU A 52 1.17 -4.24 6.42
CA LEU A 52 0.60 -3.81 5.13
C LEU A 52 -0.36 -4.85 4.56
N PHE A 53 -0.06 -6.14 4.70
CA PHE A 53 -0.82 -7.24 4.14
C PHE A 53 -1.14 -8.26 5.22
N GLU A 54 -2.43 -8.61 5.32
CA GLU A 54 -2.92 -9.68 6.17
C GLU A 54 -3.36 -10.86 5.29
N TYR A 55 -3.11 -12.08 5.76
CA TYR A 55 -3.68 -13.28 5.14
C TYR A 55 -5.12 -13.44 5.62
N VAL A 56 -6.06 -13.33 4.68
CA VAL A 56 -7.48 -13.64 4.91
C VAL A 56 -7.78 -14.98 4.23
N PRO A 57 -8.22 -16.01 4.97
CA PRO A 57 -8.65 -17.27 4.35
C PRO A 57 -9.88 -17.02 3.46
N ASP A 58 -9.93 -17.66 2.30
CA ASP A 58 -11.15 -17.72 1.48
C ASP A 58 -12.21 -18.46 2.31
N ASP A 59 -13.32 -17.78 2.64
CA ASP A 59 -14.48 -18.41 3.27
C ASP A 59 -14.92 -19.60 2.40
N ALA A 60 -14.90 -20.80 2.99
CA ALA A 60 -15.13 -22.08 2.31
C ALA A 60 -16.56 -22.27 1.79
#